data_AF-A0A1H9D5N4-F1
#
_entry.id   AF-A0A1H9D5N4-F1
#
_cell.length_a   1.000
_cell.length_b   1.000
_cell.length_c   1.000
_cell.angle_alpha   90.00
_cell.angle_beta   90.00
_cell.angle_gamma   90.00
#
_symmetry.space_group_name_H-M   'P 1'
#
loop_
_entity.id
_entity.type
_entity.pdbx_description
1 polymer ?
#
loop_
_entity_poly.entity_id
_entity_poly.type
_entity_poly.pdbx_seq_one_letter_code
_entity_poly.pdbx_strand_id
1 'polypeptide(L)'
;MGDPLVSKNSVLFITLDSCRFDSFTQANAPALKAVGPLHKAQAPSYFTYGSHSAMFVGFTPGVPGTSAPILNPKAGKLFKLVGAGFPGKGGEGYQIAGRNIIDGFKREGFRTIGAGAMGWFDPETMTGQHLSDSFDDFIFTGNHGLARQIEYVNSRIAETEQDVFAFVNVGETHVPYWFEGAPWSEDDNPCVPFQTEDRSTDCRTRQVACVEFADRLLAPLLEAFSGSTILLCGDHGDCWGEDGLWEHGVSHWATLTVPLLVRVRGEPVERPDDLRDEIGEDLPDVAPTQEERRSRLHSLFRYRQNG
;
A
#
# COMPACT_ATOMS: atom_id res chain seq x y z
N MET A 1 33.50 -10.45 0.54
CA MET A 1 32.26 -9.67 0.59
C MET A 1 31.70 -9.92 1.98
N GLY A 2 31.50 -8.87 2.78
CA GLY A 2 30.87 -9.05 4.10
C GLY A 2 29.46 -9.61 3.92
N ASP A 3 28.97 -10.35 4.90
CA ASP A 3 27.59 -10.83 4.87
C ASP A 3 26.63 -9.63 4.69
N PRO A 4 25.56 -9.78 3.89
CA PRO A 4 24.58 -8.74 3.72
C PRO A 4 23.93 -8.42 5.08
N LEU A 5 23.80 -7.13 5.39
CA LEU A 5 23.17 -6.62 6.63
C LEU A 5 21.72 -7.12 6.80
N VAL A 6 21.08 -7.54 5.71
CA VAL A 6 19.71 -8.06 5.66
C VAL A 6 19.71 -9.42 4.97
N SER A 7 19.14 -10.43 5.62
CA SER A 7 19.06 -11.79 5.08
C SER A 7 17.92 -11.94 4.05
N LYS A 8 18.03 -12.94 3.16
CA LYS A 8 16.98 -13.31 2.19
C LYS A 8 15.62 -13.71 2.80
N ASN A 9 15.61 -14.03 4.09
CA ASN A 9 14.37 -14.41 4.79
C ASN A 9 13.61 -13.19 5.28
N SER A 10 14.29 -12.06 5.41
CA SER A 10 13.73 -10.80 5.90
C SER A 10 12.62 -10.29 5.00
N VAL A 11 11.79 -9.42 5.55
CA VAL A 11 10.60 -8.87 4.92
C VAL A 11 10.61 -7.36 5.09
N LEU A 12 10.43 -6.64 4.00
CA LEU A 12 10.14 -5.21 4.00
C LEU A 12 8.72 -4.97 3.50
N PHE A 13 7.92 -4.30 4.31
CA PHE A 13 6.56 -3.93 3.97
C PHE A 13 6.42 -2.41 3.99
N ILE A 14 6.25 -1.82 2.81
CA ILE A 14 6.08 -0.37 2.63
C ILE A 14 4.65 -0.08 2.17
N THR A 15 4.01 0.88 2.84
CA THR A 15 2.74 1.46 2.40
C THR A 15 2.93 2.93 2.07
N LEU A 16 2.50 3.34 0.88
CA LEU A 16 2.40 4.73 0.47
C LEU A 16 1.00 5.24 0.85
N ASP A 17 0.91 6.05 1.91
CA ASP A 17 -0.37 6.45 2.47
C ASP A 17 -1.17 7.29 1.46
N SER A 18 -2.42 6.88 1.20
CA SER A 18 -3.33 7.53 0.24
C SER A 18 -2.86 7.56 -1.23
N CYS A 19 -1.80 6.81 -1.59
CA CYS A 19 -1.22 6.85 -2.93
C CYS A 19 -2.12 6.18 -3.98
N ARG A 20 -2.63 6.98 -4.93
CA ARG A 20 -3.40 6.44 -6.05
C ARG A 20 -2.52 5.73 -7.07
N PHE A 21 -3.09 4.72 -7.72
CA PHE A 21 -2.44 3.96 -8.78
C PHE A 21 -1.96 4.83 -9.95
N ASP A 22 -2.75 5.82 -10.37
CA ASP A 22 -2.45 6.70 -11.49
C ASP A 22 -1.28 7.64 -11.19
N SER A 23 -1.20 8.22 -9.98
CA SER A 23 -0.03 8.96 -9.50
C SER A 23 1.24 8.12 -9.53
N PHE A 24 1.21 6.92 -8.95
CA PHE A 24 2.38 6.04 -8.90
C PHE A 24 2.85 5.63 -10.31
N THR A 25 1.90 5.38 -11.21
CA THR A 25 2.19 5.05 -12.61
C THR A 25 2.97 6.19 -13.28
N GLN A 26 2.52 7.44 -13.10
CA GLN A 26 3.11 8.63 -13.71
C GLN A 26 4.48 9.01 -13.12
N ALA A 27 4.70 8.76 -11.82
CA ALA A 27 5.92 9.16 -11.14
C ALA A 27 7.20 8.53 -11.71
N ASN A 28 8.27 9.33 -11.84
CA ASN A 28 9.60 8.80 -12.13
C ASN A 28 10.24 8.21 -10.86
N ALA A 29 9.87 6.97 -10.56
CA ALA A 29 10.24 6.27 -9.33
C ALA A 29 11.01 4.97 -9.64
N PRO A 30 12.27 5.04 -10.12
CA PRO A 30 13.03 3.87 -10.54
C PRO A 30 13.34 2.87 -9.42
N ALA A 31 13.59 3.31 -8.18
CA ALA A 31 13.90 2.41 -7.08
C ALA A 31 12.66 1.63 -6.62
N LEU A 32 11.52 2.32 -6.45
CA LEU A 32 10.25 1.70 -6.12
C LEU A 32 9.81 0.74 -7.24
N LYS A 33 9.93 1.16 -8.51
CA LYS A 33 9.56 0.34 -9.67
C LYS A 33 10.50 -0.85 -9.89
N ALA A 34 11.71 -0.84 -9.33
CA ALA A 34 12.62 -2.00 -9.37
C ALA A 34 12.19 -3.16 -8.46
N VAL A 35 11.22 -2.95 -7.55
CA VAL A 35 10.67 -4.03 -6.72
C VAL A 35 10.11 -5.16 -7.57
N GLY A 36 9.37 -4.83 -8.64
CA GLY A 36 8.80 -5.78 -9.59
C GLY A 36 7.79 -5.13 -10.52
N PRO A 37 7.06 -5.90 -11.34
CA PRO A 37 6.01 -5.35 -12.18
C PRO A 37 4.94 -4.62 -11.36
N LEU A 38 4.49 -3.47 -11.88
CA LEU A 38 3.37 -2.71 -11.29
C LEU A 38 2.04 -3.41 -11.60
N HIS A 39 1.27 -3.67 -10.55
CA HIS A 39 -0.08 -4.23 -10.60
C HIS A 39 -1.13 -3.21 -10.12
N LYS A 40 -2.27 -3.16 -10.80
CA LYS A 40 -3.46 -2.37 -10.40
C LYS A 40 -4.26 -3.18 -9.39
N ALA A 41 -4.11 -2.87 -8.11
CA ALA A 41 -4.74 -3.62 -7.03
C ALA A 41 -5.92 -2.87 -6.39
N GLN A 42 -6.74 -3.62 -5.66
CA GLN A 42 -7.79 -3.09 -4.79
C GLN A 42 -7.32 -3.15 -3.33
N ALA A 43 -7.31 -2.00 -2.68
CA ALA A 43 -7.05 -1.88 -1.25
C ALA A 43 -8.10 -2.66 -0.43
N PRO A 44 -7.73 -3.21 0.74
CA PRO A 44 -8.65 -3.96 1.59
C PRO A 44 -9.65 -3.07 2.33
N SER A 45 -9.37 -1.77 2.43
CA SER A 45 -10.25 -0.73 2.96
C SER A 45 -9.98 0.60 2.24
N TYR A 46 -10.70 1.65 2.61
CA TYR A 46 -10.72 2.96 1.95
C TYR A 46 -10.20 4.11 2.85
N PHE A 47 -9.43 3.77 3.89
CA PHE A 47 -8.76 4.70 4.81
C PHE A 47 -7.71 3.95 5.64
N THR A 48 -6.72 4.69 6.16
CA THR A 48 -5.49 4.17 6.77
C THR A 48 -5.72 3.06 7.79
N TYR A 49 -6.49 3.31 8.87
CA TYR A 49 -6.64 2.33 9.95
C TYR A 49 -7.28 1.02 9.48
N GLY A 50 -8.36 1.11 8.70
CA GLY A 50 -9.04 -0.07 8.19
C GLY A 50 -8.14 -0.90 7.27
N SER A 51 -7.35 -0.23 6.43
CA SER A 51 -6.44 -0.90 5.50
C SER A 51 -5.33 -1.61 6.26
N HIS A 52 -4.65 -0.94 7.19
CA HIS A 52 -3.55 -1.53 7.94
C HIS A 52 -4.02 -2.63 8.89
N SER A 53 -5.18 -2.48 9.54
CA SER A 53 -5.77 -3.55 10.36
C SER A 53 -6.01 -4.82 9.54
N ALA A 54 -6.50 -4.68 8.31
CA ALA A 54 -6.70 -5.82 7.40
C ALA A 54 -5.37 -6.41 6.91
N MET A 55 -4.41 -5.57 6.52
CA MET A 55 -3.09 -5.99 6.05
C MET A 55 -2.31 -6.73 7.13
N PHE A 56 -2.37 -6.27 8.39
CA PHE A 56 -1.70 -6.93 9.52
C PHE A 56 -2.32 -8.27 9.92
N VAL A 57 -3.48 -8.64 9.38
CA VAL A 57 -4.01 -10.01 9.48
C VAL A 57 -3.96 -10.78 8.14
N GLY A 58 -3.14 -10.29 7.21
CA GLY A 58 -2.81 -10.97 5.96
C GLY A 58 -3.77 -10.72 4.79
N PHE A 59 -4.60 -9.66 4.86
CA PHE A 59 -5.39 -9.19 3.71
C PHE A 59 -4.71 -7.96 3.10
N THR A 60 -3.68 -8.22 2.28
CA THR A 60 -2.99 -7.19 1.48
C THR A 60 -3.87 -6.70 0.33
N PRO A 61 -3.52 -5.59 -0.36
CA PRO A 61 -4.19 -5.23 -1.61
C PRO A 61 -4.18 -6.40 -2.60
N GLY A 62 -5.30 -6.58 -3.30
CA GLY A 62 -5.53 -7.71 -4.18
C GLY A 62 -5.78 -7.31 -5.61
N VAL A 63 -5.18 -8.01 -6.57
CA VAL A 63 -5.42 -7.82 -8.00
C VAL A 63 -6.67 -8.59 -8.41
N PRO A 64 -7.75 -7.91 -8.84
CA PRO A 64 -8.96 -8.60 -9.31
C PRO A 64 -8.68 -9.39 -10.58
N GLY A 65 -9.42 -10.48 -10.79
CA GLY A 65 -9.39 -11.23 -12.06
C GLY A 65 -8.27 -12.26 -12.20
N THR A 66 -7.28 -12.32 -11.29
CA THR A 66 -6.26 -13.38 -11.28
C THR A 66 -6.48 -14.40 -10.18
N SER A 67 -6.05 -15.63 -10.43
CA SER A 67 -5.93 -16.72 -9.45
C SER A 67 -4.53 -16.85 -8.84
N ALA A 68 -3.61 -15.93 -9.14
CA ALA A 68 -2.26 -15.92 -8.59
C ALA A 68 -2.26 -15.76 -7.05
N PRO A 69 -1.77 -16.75 -6.28
CA PRO A 69 -1.87 -16.75 -4.81
C PRO A 69 -1.25 -15.57 -4.08
N ILE A 70 -0.18 -14.98 -4.63
CA ILE A 70 0.52 -13.83 -4.00
C ILE A 70 -0.18 -12.51 -4.30
N LEU A 71 -0.84 -12.39 -5.46
CA LEU A 71 -1.49 -11.15 -5.91
C LEU A 71 -2.97 -11.11 -5.56
N ASN A 72 -3.62 -12.24 -5.32
CA ASN A 72 -5.03 -12.28 -4.95
C ASN A 72 -5.22 -12.94 -3.57
N PRO A 73 -5.57 -12.14 -2.52
CA PRO A 73 -5.87 -12.61 -1.15
C PRO A 73 -6.97 -13.69 -1.06
N LYS A 74 -7.77 -13.89 -2.11
CA LYS A 74 -8.78 -14.97 -2.20
C LYS A 74 -8.22 -16.27 -2.77
N ALA A 75 -7.15 -16.21 -3.55
CA ALA A 75 -6.47 -17.39 -4.09
C ALA A 75 -5.43 -17.94 -3.12
N GLY A 76 -4.67 -17.04 -2.48
CA GLY A 76 -3.70 -17.34 -1.44
C GLY A 76 -3.36 -16.07 -0.67
N LYS A 77 -2.31 -16.11 0.16
CA LYS A 77 -1.82 -14.93 0.88
C LYS A 77 -0.30 -14.90 0.85
N LEU A 78 0.27 -13.71 0.70
CA LEU A 78 1.70 -13.50 0.98
C LEU A 78 2.00 -13.84 2.44
N PHE A 79 1.18 -13.35 3.37
CA PHE A 79 1.25 -13.66 4.80
C PHE A 79 -0.04 -14.35 5.24
N LYS A 80 0.02 -15.65 5.50
CA LYS A 80 -1.11 -16.43 6.00
C LYS A 80 -0.98 -16.66 7.51
N LEU A 81 -1.92 -16.11 8.26
CA LEU A 81 -2.10 -16.45 9.67
C LEU A 81 -2.69 -17.85 9.81
N VAL A 82 -2.03 -18.70 10.59
CA VAL A 82 -2.53 -20.03 10.96
C VAL A 82 -3.70 -19.87 11.93
N GLY A 83 -4.80 -20.58 11.67
CA GLY A 83 -5.99 -20.60 12.55
C GLY A 83 -6.98 -19.44 12.37
N ALA A 84 -6.64 -18.42 11.57
CA ALA A 84 -7.55 -17.33 11.22
C ALA A 84 -8.22 -17.60 9.85
N GLY A 85 -9.48 -18.03 9.86
CA GLY A 85 -10.29 -18.22 8.65
C GLY A 85 -10.19 -19.62 8.00
N PHE A 86 -10.49 -19.68 6.69
CA PHE A 86 -10.54 -20.95 5.94
C PHE A 86 -9.12 -21.48 5.61
N PRO A 87 -8.92 -22.82 5.57
CA PRO A 87 -7.65 -23.40 5.16
C PRO A 87 -7.30 -22.94 3.72
N GLY A 88 -6.10 -22.38 3.56
CA GLY A 88 -5.61 -21.90 2.27
C GLY A 88 -5.40 -23.02 1.25
N LYS A 89 -5.38 -22.64 -0.04
CA LYS A 89 -5.34 -23.58 -1.17
C LYS A 89 -3.91 -23.99 -1.60
N GLY A 90 -2.87 -23.56 -0.87
CA GLY A 90 -1.46 -23.73 -1.23
C GLY A 90 -0.89 -22.54 -2.00
N GLY A 91 0.45 -22.40 -2.04
CA GLY A 91 1.14 -21.30 -2.76
C GLY A 91 1.36 -20.02 -1.94
N GLU A 92 1.18 -20.09 -0.62
CA GLU A 92 1.43 -18.94 0.28
C GLU A 92 2.93 -18.63 0.43
N GLY A 93 3.27 -17.34 0.59
CA GLY A 93 4.67 -16.93 0.78
C GLY A 93 5.20 -17.28 2.17
N TYR A 94 4.41 -16.96 3.20
CA TYR A 94 4.70 -17.19 4.61
C TYR A 94 3.46 -17.75 5.31
N GLN A 95 3.66 -18.75 6.17
CA GLN A 95 2.65 -19.26 7.09
C GLN A 95 3.14 -19.05 8.51
N ILE A 96 2.41 -18.24 9.28
CA ILE A 96 2.86 -17.77 10.59
C ILE A 96 1.71 -17.85 11.60
N ALA A 97 2.03 -18.18 12.84
CA ALA A 97 1.06 -18.27 13.93
C ALA A 97 1.21 -17.06 14.86
N GLY A 98 0.17 -16.25 15.02
CA GLY A 98 0.20 -15.06 15.84
C GLY A 98 -1.14 -14.32 15.83
N ARG A 99 -1.27 -13.31 16.69
CA ARG A 99 -2.47 -12.44 16.73
C ARG A 99 -2.59 -11.58 15.48
N ASN A 100 -1.46 -11.22 14.90
CA ASN A 100 -1.30 -10.53 13.62
C ASN A 100 0.04 -10.97 13.00
N ILE A 101 0.38 -10.49 11.80
CA ILE A 101 1.60 -10.92 11.10
C ILE A 101 2.87 -10.53 11.86
N ILE A 102 2.87 -9.39 12.55
CA ILE A 102 4.02 -8.88 13.31
C ILE A 102 4.31 -9.79 14.51
N ASP A 103 3.29 -10.09 15.32
CA ASP A 103 3.36 -11.06 16.43
C ASP A 103 3.79 -12.44 15.91
N GLY A 104 3.34 -12.84 14.72
CA GLY A 104 3.76 -14.06 14.05
C GLY A 104 5.25 -14.08 13.72
N PHE A 105 5.78 -13.07 13.02
CA PHE A 105 7.21 -12.98 12.71
C PHE A 105 8.07 -12.93 13.96
N LYS A 106 7.65 -12.18 14.99
CA LYS A 106 8.33 -12.14 16.29
C LYS A 106 8.43 -13.53 16.95
N ARG A 107 7.37 -14.33 16.89
CA ARG A 107 7.36 -15.72 17.41
C ARG A 107 8.26 -16.65 16.62
N GLU A 108 8.45 -16.41 15.32
CA GLU A 108 9.41 -17.12 14.47
C GLU A 108 10.86 -16.62 14.65
N GLY A 109 11.12 -15.72 15.59
CA GLY A 109 12.45 -15.25 15.95
C GLY A 109 12.95 -14.04 15.15
N PHE A 110 12.09 -13.37 14.38
CA PHE A 110 12.44 -12.15 13.67
C PHE A 110 12.51 -10.95 14.63
N ARG A 111 13.37 -9.98 14.34
CA ARG A 111 13.25 -8.63 14.91
C ARG A 111 12.17 -7.87 14.15
N THR A 112 11.18 -7.33 14.86
CA THR A 112 10.08 -6.57 14.24
C THR A 112 10.26 -5.07 14.44
N ILE A 113 10.41 -4.33 13.34
CA ILE A 113 10.74 -2.89 13.34
C ILE A 113 9.67 -2.16 12.53
N GLY A 114 9.05 -1.13 13.11
CA GLY A 114 8.01 -0.34 12.45
C GLY A 114 8.27 1.16 12.49
N ALA A 115 7.83 1.86 11.45
CA ALA A 115 7.81 3.31 11.38
C ALA A 115 6.48 3.80 10.76
N GLY A 116 5.75 4.66 11.48
CA GLY A 116 4.43 5.15 11.07
C GLY A 116 4.35 6.67 10.96
N ALA A 117 3.60 7.17 9.98
CA ALA A 117 3.43 8.61 9.74
C ALA A 117 2.06 9.14 10.20
N MET A 118 0.97 8.43 9.93
CA MET A 118 -0.39 8.90 10.26
C MET A 118 -0.72 8.76 11.73
N GLY A 119 -1.56 9.63 12.28
CA GLY A 119 -2.00 9.58 13.68
C GLY A 119 -2.65 8.24 14.10
N TRP A 120 -3.08 7.42 13.13
CA TRP A 120 -3.48 6.03 13.35
C TRP A 120 -2.37 5.11 13.86
N PHE A 121 -1.12 5.55 13.83
CA PHE A 121 0.06 4.87 14.36
C PHE A 121 0.62 5.51 15.63
N ASP A 122 -0.04 6.53 16.18
CA ASP A 122 0.43 7.23 17.37
C ASP A 122 0.35 6.30 18.61
N PRO A 123 1.49 5.86 19.18
CA PRO A 123 1.52 4.93 20.30
C PRO A 123 0.97 5.54 21.61
N GLU A 124 0.85 6.87 21.68
CA GLU A 124 0.27 7.57 22.83
C GLU A 124 -1.28 7.48 22.85
N THR A 125 -1.89 6.98 21.77
CA THR A 125 -3.34 6.81 21.66
C THR A 125 -3.73 5.34 21.75
N MET A 126 -4.84 5.03 22.44
CA MET A 126 -5.36 3.65 22.51
C MET A 126 -5.68 3.05 21.13
N THR A 127 -6.07 3.89 20.17
CA THR A 127 -6.33 3.46 18.80
C THR A 127 -5.05 3.16 18.07
N GLY A 128 -4.02 4.01 18.18
CA GLY A 128 -2.74 3.82 17.51
C GLY A 128 -1.94 2.64 18.03
N GLN A 129 -2.06 2.33 19.32
CA GLN A 129 -1.54 1.12 19.96
C GLN A 129 -1.95 -0.17 19.22
N HIS A 130 -3.13 -0.20 18.59
CA HIS A 130 -3.56 -1.35 17.79
C HIS A 130 -2.62 -1.64 16.61
N LEU A 131 -2.05 -0.60 16.00
CA LEU A 131 -1.17 -0.69 14.84
C LEU A 131 0.32 -0.64 15.21
N SER A 132 0.70 -0.18 16.41
CA SER A 132 2.09 -0.03 16.84
C SER A 132 2.59 -1.09 17.83
N ASP A 133 1.75 -1.59 18.75
CA ASP A 133 2.25 -2.32 19.94
C ASP A 133 2.82 -3.71 19.67
N SER A 134 2.59 -4.25 18.47
CA SER A 134 3.09 -5.59 18.13
C SER A 134 4.57 -5.60 17.74
N PHE A 135 5.13 -4.45 17.38
CA PHE A 135 6.53 -4.32 17.00
C PHE A 135 7.46 -4.36 18.22
N ASP A 136 8.68 -4.85 18.06
CA ASP A 136 9.74 -4.76 19.07
C ASP A 136 10.28 -3.33 19.16
N ASP A 137 10.44 -2.70 18.00
CA ASP A 137 10.86 -1.32 17.83
C ASP A 137 9.83 -0.57 17.00
N PHE A 138 9.38 0.59 17.45
CA PHE A 138 8.45 1.42 16.70
C PHE A 138 8.77 2.91 16.85
N ILE A 139 8.70 3.65 15.75
CA ILE A 139 8.74 5.12 15.75
C ILE A 139 7.50 5.70 15.07
N PHE A 140 6.91 6.70 15.71
CA PHE A 140 5.90 7.55 15.10
C PHE A 140 6.52 8.91 14.74
N THR A 141 6.36 9.35 13.48
CA THR A 141 7.06 10.54 12.96
C THR A 141 6.14 11.65 12.47
N GLY A 142 4.81 11.47 12.50
CA GLY A 142 3.89 12.38 11.83
C GLY A 142 3.98 12.31 10.30
N ASN A 143 3.20 13.14 9.61
CA ASN A 143 2.92 13.04 8.18
C ASN A 143 4.16 13.19 7.27
N HIS A 144 5.16 13.98 7.67
CA HIS A 144 6.30 14.33 6.81
C HIS A 144 7.62 13.89 7.48
N GLY A 145 7.72 12.59 7.73
CA GLY A 145 8.75 12.01 8.59
C GLY A 145 9.69 11.01 7.92
N LEU A 146 9.56 10.74 6.61
CA LEU A 146 10.19 9.58 5.97
C LEU A 146 11.71 9.50 6.16
N ALA A 147 12.42 10.63 6.09
CA ALA A 147 13.86 10.65 6.33
C ALA A 147 14.22 10.11 7.73
N ARG A 148 13.48 10.53 8.77
CA ARG A 148 13.65 10.04 10.15
C ARG A 148 13.21 8.60 10.31
N GLN A 149 12.15 8.18 9.62
CA GLN A 149 11.70 6.78 9.60
C GLN A 149 12.79 5.86 9.06
N ILE A 150 13.42 6.22 7.93
CA ILE A 150 14.46 5.42 7.29
C ILE A 150 15.73 5.39 8.14
N GLU A 151 16.13 6.52 8.72
CA GLU A 151 17.26 6.57 9.66
C GLU A 151 17.02 5.64 10.86
N TYR A 152 15.83 5.71 11.46
CA TYR A 152 15.46 4.85 12.58
C TYR A 152 15.48 3.38 12.20
N VAL A 153 14.81 2.99 11.11
CA VAL A 153 14.74 1.59 10.64
C VAL A 153 16.14 1.05 10.37
N ASN A 154 16.99 1.79 9.64
CA ASN A 154 18.36 1.39 9.38
C ASN A 154 19.18 1.22 10.67
N SER A 155 19.01 2.12 11.65
CA SER A 155 19.70 1.99 12.94
C SER A 155 19.31 0.70 13.68
N ARG A 156 18.02 0.35 13.69
CA ARG A 156 17.50 -0.86 14.35
C ARG A 156 17.97 -2.13 13.64
N ILE A 157 18.01 -2.12 12.30
CA ILE A 157 18.55 -3.25 11.51
C ILE A 157 20.02 -3.47 11.83
N ALA A 158 20.83 -2.41 11.95
CA ALA A 158 22.26 -2.52 12.25
C ALA A 158 22.56 -3.04 13.67
N GLU A 159 21.58 -3.06 14.57
CA GLU A 159 21.72 -3.53 15.96
C GLU A 159 21.37 -5.01 16.15
N THR A 160 20.96 -5.72 15.10
CA THR A 160 20.52 -7.12 15.22
C THR A 160 21.18 -8.03 14.18
N GLU A 161 21.41 -9.28 14.57
CA GLU A 161 21.80 -10.39 13.68
C GLU A 161 20.60 -11.26 13.27
N GLN A 162 19.40 -10.95 13.77
CA GLN A 162 18.17 -11.69 13.45
C GLN A 162 17.65 -11.36 12.05
N ASP A 163 16.86 -12.27 11.47
CA ASP A 163 16.02 -11.92 10.32
C ASP A 163 15.04 -10.79 10.72
N VAL A 164 14.75 -9.88 9.80
CA VAL A 164 13.97 -8.66 10.11
C VAL A 164 12.60 -8.68 9.42
N PHE A 165 11.56 -8.28 10.14
CA PHE A 165 10.32 -7.78 9.55
C PHE A 165 10.29 -6.26 9.76
N ALA A 166 10.48 -5.51 8.68
CA ALA A 166 10.48 -4.05 8.68
C ALA A 166 9.20 -3.51 8.03
N PHE A 167 8.55 -2.55 8.69
CA PHE A 167 7.36 -1.86 8.19
C PHE A 167 7.59 -0.35 8.12
N VAL A 168 7.21 0.28 7.00
CA VAL A 168 7.28 1.73 6.81
C VAL A 168 5.97 2.24 6.19
N ASN A 169 5.23 3.07 6.92
CA ASN A 169 4.11 3.85 6.39
C ASN A 169 4.58 5.26 6.04
N VAL A 170 4.65 5.52 4.73
CA VAL A 170 5.09 6.78 4.12
C VAL A 170 3.94 7.77 4.12
N GLY A 171 4.12 8.92 4.77
CA GLY A 171 3.06 9.93 4.92
C GLY A 171 3.08 11.05 3.88
N GLU A 172 4.17 11.23 3.14
CA GLU A 172 4.33 12.33 2.19
C GLU A 172 3.30 12.26 1.04
N THR A 173 2.80 11.08 0.73
CA THR A 173 1.76 10.86 -0.29
C THR A 173 0.33 11.10 0.21
N HIS A 174 0.14 11.35 1.51
CA HIS A 174 -1.13 11.78 2.10
C HIS A 174 -1.29 13.31 1.94
N VAL A 175 -2.52 13.80 1.96
CA VAL A 175 -2.81 15.24 1.96
C VAL A 175 -2.03 15.96 3.08
N PRO A 176 -1.41 17.13 2.82
CA PRO A 176 -1.57 18.02 1.66
C PRO A 176 -0.68 17.67 0.45
N TYR A 177 -0.13 16.45 0.38
CA TYR A 177 0.85 15.99 -0.60
C TYR A 177 2.09 16.86 -0.54
N TRP A 178 2.83 16.75 0.56
CA TRP A 178 3.96 17.61 0.85
C TRP A 178 5.18 16.83 1.34
N PHE A 179 6.36 17.38 1.06
CA PHE A 179 7.65 16.88 1.51
C PHE A 179 8.61 18.06 1.74
N GLU A 180 9.66 17.83 2.52
CA GLU A 180 10.67 18.86 2.80
C GLU A 180 11.32 19.36 1.51
N GLY A 181 11.20 20.66 1.24
CA GLY A 181 11.69 21.30 0.02
C GLY A 181 10.69 21.33 -1.14
N ALA A 182 9.43 20.94 -0.94
CA ALA A 182 8.38 21.12 -1.93
C ALA A 182 8.21 22.61 -2.30
N PRO A 183 7.93 22.94 -3.58
CA PRO A 183 7.74 24.32 -4.04
C PRO A 183 6.37 24.93 -3.67
N TRP A 184 5.58 24.27 -2.83
CA TRP A 184 4.32 24.75 -2.27
C TRP A 184 4.35 24.70 -0.74
N SER A 185 3.46 25.48 -0.10
CA SER A 185 3.33 25.49 1.35
C SER A 185 2.76 24.18 1.87
N GLU A 186 3.23 23.73 3.03
CA GLU A 186 2.60 22.63 3.79
C GLU A 186 1.15 23.00 4.16
N ASP A 187 0.87 24.27 4.45
CA ASP A 187 -0.48 24.73 4.79
C ASP A 187 -1.46 24.79 3.60
N ASP A 188 -0.96 24.68 2.35
CA ASP A 188 -1.80 24.69 1.16
C ASP A 188 -2.28 23.29 0.80
N ASN A 189 -3.40 22.86 1.41
CA ASN A 189 -4.00 21.57 1.12
C ASN A 189 -4.93 21.64 -0.13
N PRO A 190 -4.59 20.96 -1.25
CA PRO A 190 -5.42 20.95 -2.45
C PRO A 190 -6.61 19.98 -2.36
N CYS A 191 -6.67 19.12 -1.35
CA CYS A 191 -7.70 18.10 -1.21
C CYS A 191 -8.26 18.17 0.21
N VAL A 192 -9.38 18.87 0.35
CA VAL A 192 -10.09 19.02 1.63
C VAL A 192 -11.51 18.48 1.49
N PRO A 193 -12.13 17.99 2.58
CA PRO A 193 -13.44 17.38 2.49
C PRO A 193 -14.49 18.45 2.15
N PHE A 194 -15.48 18.06 1.33
CA PHE A 194 -16.54 18.95 0.83
C PHE A 194 -16.03 20.13 -0.01
N GLN A 195 -14.83 20.05 -0.58
CA GLN A 195 -14.31 21.09 -1.46
C GLN A 195 -15.23 21.32 -2.69
N THR A 196 -15.40 22.59 -3.05
CA THR A 196 -16.17 23.00 -4.23
C THR A 196 -15.29 23.50 -5.38
N GLU A 197 -14.01 23.74 -5.12
CA GLU A 197 -13.03 24.13 -6.11
C GLU A 197 -12.34 22.91 -6.70
N ASP A 198 -12.27 22.82 -8.03
CA ASP A 198 -11.53 21.74 -8.68
C ASP A 198 -10.02 22.02 -8.61
N ARG A 199 -9.37 21.34 -7.65
CA ARG A 199 -7.91 21.28 -7.49
C ARG A 199 -7.35 19.89 -7.79
N SER A 200 -8.07 19.07 -8.56
CA SER A 200 -7.65 17.69 -8.88
C SER A 200 -6.28 17.61 -9.55
N THR A 201 -5.93 18.62 -10.36
CA THR A 201 -4.63 18.72 -11.04
C THR A 201 -3.50 19.02 -10.05
N ASP A 202 -3.74 19.86 -9.04
CA ASP A 202 -2.77 20.10 -7.96
C ASP A 202 -2.55 18.82 -7.16
N CYS A 203 -3.63 18.12 -6.80
CA CYS A 203 -3.56 16.85 -6.07
C CYS A 203 -2.68 15.84 -6.80
N ARG A 204 -2.96 15.63 -8.09
CA ARG A 204 -2.19 14.72 -8.96
C ARG A 204 -0.72 15.10 -9.04
N THR A 205 -0.45 16.36 -9.39
CA THR A 205 0.93 16.85 -9.60
C THR A 205 1.76 16.73 -8.32
N ARG A 206 1.18 17.08 -7.18
CA ARG A 206 1.88 17.03 -5.90
C ARG A 206 2.08 15.60 -5.41
N GLN A 207 1.07 14.74 -5.52
CA GLN A 207 1.21 13.34 -5.11
C GLN A 207 2.26 12.61 -5.97
N VAL A 208 2.34 12.89 -7.27
CA VAL A 208 3.43 12.40 -8.14
C VAL A 208 4.79 12.82 -7.61
N ALA A 209 4.98 14.10 -7.28
CA ALA A 209 6.24 14.60 -6.74
C ALA A 209 6.58 13.99 -5.36
N CYS A 210 5.59 13.72 -4.52
CA CYS A 210 5.79 13.01 -3.25
C CYS A 210 6.25 11.56 -3.47
N VAL A 211 5.71 10.85 -4.47
CA VAL A 211 6.18 9.51 -4.84
C VAL A 211 7.63 9.56 -5.31
N GLU A 212 8.01 10.55 -6.12
CA GLU A 212 9.41 10.73 -6.57
C GLU A 212 10.35 11.10 -5.43
N PHE A 213 9.87 11.85 -4.43
CA PHE A 213 10.62 12.14 -3.20
C PHE A 213 10.84 10.87 -2.38
N ALA A 214 9.76 10.10 -2.15
CA ALA A 214 9.83 8.84 -1.41
C ALA A 214 10.75 7.82 -2.10
N ASP A 215 10.73 7.75 -3.43
CA ASP A 215 11.61 6.88 -4.22
C ASP A 215 13.10 7.11 -3.90
N ARG A 216 13.53 8.38 -3.92
CA ARG A 216 14.93 8.74 -3.65
C ARG A 216 15.36 8.36 -2.24
N LEU A 217 14.50 8.58 -1.25
CA LEU A 217 14.83 8.29 0.14
C LEU A 217 14.82 6.79 0.42
N LEU A 218 13.87 6.04 -0.15
CA LEU A 218 13.73 4.60 0.06
C LEU A 218 14.76 3.76 -0.71
N ALA A 219 15.40 4.32 -1.74
CA ALA A 219 16.31 3.58 -2.61
C ALA A 219 17.39 2.75 -1.86
N PRO A 220 18.13 3.28 -0.85
CA PRO A 220 19.11 2.49 -0.12
C PRO A 220 18.50 1.34 0.68
N LEU A 221 17.30 1.54 1.24
CA LEU A 221 16.59 0.51 2.00
C LEU A 221 16.08 -0.60 1.07
N LEU A 222 15.53 -0.23 -0.09
CA LEU A 222 15.09 -1.18 -1.11
C LEU A 222 16.26 -2.02 -1.65
N GLU A 223 17.42 -1.40 -1.87
CA GLU A 223 18.63 -2.10 -2.30
C GLU A 223 19.09 -3.11 -1.24
N ALA A 224 19.08 -2.73 0.04
CA ALA A 224 19.44 -3.64 1.14
C ALA A 224 18.52 -4.87 1.22
N PHE A 225 17.24 -4.73 0.84
CA PHE A 225 16.25 -5.82 0.80
C PHE A 225 16.08 -6.46 -0.59
N SER A 226 16.94 -6.15 -1.57
CA SER A 226 16.79 -6.61 -2.96
C SER A 226 16.78 -8.14 -3.11
N GLY A 227 17.47 -8.87 -2.23
CA GLY A 227 17.47 -10.34 -2.16
C GLY A 227 16.38 -10.95 -1.26
N SER A 228 15.51 -10.12 -0.69
CA SER A 228 14.55 -10.49 0.36
C SER A 228 13.11 -10.40 -0.15
N THR A 229 12.12 -10.53 0.73
CA THR A 229 10.71 -10.27 0.38
C THR A 229 10.41 -8.79 0.54
N ILE A 230 9.79 -8.16 -0.46
CA ILE A 230 9.31 -6.78 -0.43
C ILE A 230 7.83 -6.77 -0.81
N LEU A 231 6.99 -6.18 0.02
CA LEU A 231 5.63 -5.78 -0.31
C LEU A 231 5.58 -4.25 -0.34
N LEU A 232 5.30 -3.68 -1.50
CA LEU A 232 5.14 -2.23 -1.68
C LEU A 232 3.74 -1.97 -2.24
N CYS A 233 2.93 -1.20 -1.54
CA CYS A 233 1.59 -0.86 -2.01
C CYS A 233 1.08 0.50 -1.53
N GLY A 234 0.00 1.00 -2.13
CA GLY A 234 -0.85 1.98 -1.46
C GLY A 234 -1.73 1.27 -0.42
N ASP A 235 -2.01 1.92 0.70
CA ASP A 235 -2.97 1.41 1.69
C ASP A 235 -4.42 1.75 1.29
N HIS A 236 -4.62 2.91 0.68
CA HIS A 236 -5.80 3.37 -0.04
C HIS A 236 -5.39 4.49 -1.02
N GLY A 237 -6.34 5.03 -1.78
CA GLY A 237 -6.21 6.25 -2.58
C GLY A 237 -7.05 7.41 -2.03
N ASP A 238 -7.21 8.46 -2.81
CA ASP A 238 -8.05 9.63 -2.53
C ASP A 238 -9.02 9.92 -3.67
N CYS A 239 -10.20 10.42 -3.32
CA CYS A 239 -11.04 11.15 -4.26
C CYS A 239 -10.53 12.60 -4.38
N TRP A 240 -10.53 13.13 -5.59
CA TRP A 240 -10.13 14.49 -5.95
C TRP A 240 -11.27 15.24 -6.66
N GLY A 241 -12.51 14.96 -6.26
CA GLY A 241 -13.73 15.53 -6.84
C GLY A 241 -14.58 14.51 -7.61
N GLU A 242 -14.11 13.28 -7.82
CA GLU A 242 -14.91 12.24 -8.49
C GLU A 242 -16.21 11.99 -7.71
N ASP A 243 -17.34 12.01 -8.43
CA ASP A 243 -18.69 11.91 -7.85
C ASP A 243 -18.98 12.94 -6.73
N GLY A 244 -18.27 14.06 -6.71
CA GLY A 244 -18.36 15.11 -5.69
C GLY A 244 -17.69 14.75 -4.36
N LEU A 245 -16.89 13.68 -4.34
CA LEU A 245 -16.15 13.22 -3.16
C LEU A 245 -14.73 13.80 -3.17
N TRP A 246 -14.24 14.12 -1.99
CA TRP A 246 -12.88 14.59 -1.74
C TRP A 246 -12.30 13.83 -0.56
N GLU A 247 -10.98 13.63 -0.58
CA GLU A 247 -10.24 12.79 0.36
C GLU A 247 -10.71 11.33 0.33
N HIS A 248 -10.56 10.64 1.45
CA HIS A 248 -10.85 9.23 1.65
C HIS A 248 -11.84 9.05 2.82
N GLY A 249 -12.02 7.82 3.30
CA GLY A 249 -13.03 7.52 4.34
C GLY A 249 -14.41 7.14 3.78
N VAL A 250 -14.55 7.13 2.45
CA VAL A 250 -15.71 6.58 1.74
C VAL A 250 -15.23 5.51 0.76
N SER A 251 -15.95 4.39 0.70
CA SER A 251 -15.69 3.33 -0.27
C SER A 251 -16.00 3.83 -1.68
N HIS A 252 -14.96 4.07 -2.47
CA HIS A 252 -15.05 4.56 -3.83
C HIS A 252 -13.91 3.94 -4.67
N TRP A 253 -14.08 3.86 -5.99
CA TRP A 253 -13.03 3.25 -6.82
C TRP A 253 -11.71 4.01 -6.72
N ALA A 254 -11.76 5.35 -6.56
CA ALA A 254 -10.57 6.18 -6.42
C ALA A 254 -9.84 5.95 -5.08
N THR A 255 -10.58 5.66 -4.01
CA THR A 255 -9.99 5.32 -2.69
C THR A 255 -9.54 3.87 -2.60
N LEU A 256 -10.02 2.99 -3.49
CA LEU A 256 -9.67 1.57 -3.47
C LEU A 256 -8.61 1.18 -4.50
N THR A 257 -8.35 1.99 -5.53
CA THR A 257 -7.43 1.62 -6.62
C THR A 257 -6.00 2.07 -6.31
N VAL A 258 -5.14 1.12 -5.94
CA VAL A 258 -3.80 1.38 -5.40
C VAL A 258 -2.69 0.67 -6.19
N PRO A 259 -1.44 1.17 -6.18
CA PRO A 259 -0.30 0.43 -6.69
C PRO A 259 0.00 -0.79 -5.82
N LEU A 260 0.44 -1.88 -6.45
CA LEU A 260 0.97 -3.06 -5.79
C LEU A 260 2.19 -3.57 -6.56
N LEU A 261 3.31 -3.74 -5.84
CA LEU A 261 4.54 -4.35 -6.33
C LEU A 261 5.00 -5.34 -5.27
N VAL A 262 5.37 -6.55 -5.71
CA VAL A 262 5.74 -7.63 -4.80
C VAL A 262 7.01 -8.31 -5.30
N ARG A 263 7.91 -8.58 -4.37
CA ARG A 263 9.09 -9.44 -4.52
C ARG A 263 9.07 -10.48 -3.41
N VAL A 264 9.35 -11.73 -3.72
CA VAL A 264 9.40 -12.82 -2.74
C VAL A 264 10.78 -13.46 -2.77
N ARG A 265 11.54 -13.33 -1.68
CA ARG A 265 12.89 -13.92 -1.54
C ARG A 265 13.81 -13.60 -2.73
N GLY A 266 13.82 -12.34 -3.16
CA GLY A 266 14.63 -11.87 -4.27
C GLY A 266 13.98 -11.97 -5.65
N GLU A 267 12.84 -12.66 -5.80
CA GLU A 267 12.19 -12.85 -7.10
C GLU A 267 10.97 -11.93 -7.27
N PRO A 268 10.92 -11.05 -8.29
CA PRO A 268 9.73 -10.26 -8.60
C PRO A 268 8.52 -11.16 -8.87
N VAL A 269 7.34 -10.73 -8.41
CA VAL A 269 6.08 -11.40 -8.72
C VAL A 269 5.58 -10.87 -10.06
N GLU A 270 5.80 -11.69 -11.10
CA GLU A 270 5.44 -11.39 -12.48
C GLU A 270 3.94 -11.18 -12.68
N ARG A 271 3.58 -10.50 -13.78
CA ARG A 271 2.20 -10.40 -14.24
C ARG A 271 1.68 -11.79 -14.63
N PRO A 272 0.61 -12.29 -13.99
CA PRO A 272 0.01 -13.58 -14.33
C PRO A 272 -0.53 -13.62 -15.76
N ASP A 273 -0.40 -14.77 -16.43
CA ASP A 273 -0.97 -14.99 -17.77
C ASP A 273 -2.52 -14.96 -17.78
N ASP A 274 -3.14 -15.23 -16.63
CA ASP A 274 -4.60 -15.25 -16.47
C ASP A 274 -5.22 -13.87 -16.27
N LEU A 275 -4.38 -12.87 -15.97
CA LEU A 275 -4.73 -11.48 -16.17
C LEU A 275 -4.75 -11.22 -17.67
N ARG A 276 -5.91 -11.47 -18.26
CA ARG A 276 -6.20 -10.94 -19.58
C ARG A 276 -5.98 -9.44 -19.52
N ASP A 277 -5.37 -8.87 -20.56
CA ASP A 277 -5.48 -7.46 -20.90
C ASP A 277 -6.94 -7.11 -21.28
N GLU A 278 -7.92 -7.52 -20.47
CA GLU A 278 -9.24 -6.89 -20.41
C GLU A 278 -9.10 -5.55 -19.66
N ILE A 279 -8.14 -4.73 -20.11
CA ILE A 279 -8.24 -3.28 -20.15
C ILE A 279 -8.38 -2.92 -21.63
N GLY A 280 -9.40 -3.50 -22.26
CA GLY A 280 -9.97 -2.88 -23.45
C GLY A 280 -10.70 -1.64 -22.98
N GLU A 281 -10.05 -0.49 -23.15
CA GLU A 281 -10.54 0.85 -22.83
C GLU A 281 -10.89 1.04 -21.35
N ASP A 282 -10.16 1.93 -20.68
CA ASP A 282 -10.71 2.82 -19.67
C ASP A 282 -11.86 2.21 -18.83
N LEU A 283 -11.56 1.69 -17.63
CA LEU A 283 -12.38 2.17 -16.52
C LEU A 283 -12.09 3.67 -16.55
N PRO A 284 -13.01 4.51 -17.06
CA PRO A 284 -12.65 5.87 -17.34
C PRO A 284 -12.09 6.46 -16.03
N ASP A 285 -10.91 7.06 -16.13
CA ASP A 285 -10.35 7.94 -15.10
C ASP A 285 -11.30 9.12 -14.78
N VAL A 286 -12.43 9.17 -15.50
CA VAL A 286 -13.61 10.01 -15.28
C VAL A 286 -14.78 9.10 -14.95
N ALA A 287 -15.54 9.38 -13.88
CA ALA A 287 -16.78 8.68 -13.59
C ALA A 287 -17.67 8.55 -14.85
N PRO A 288 -18.25 7.36 -15.16
CA PRO A 288 -19.14 7.21 -16.31
C PRO A 288 -20.28 8.21 -16.18
N THR A 289 -20.56 8.92 -17.27
CA THR A 289 -21.60 9.94 -17.35
C THR A 289 -22.95 9.35 -16.91
N GLN A 290 -23.86 10.19 -16.42
CA GLN A 290 -25.21 9.76 -16.03
C GLN A 290 -25.94 8.99 -17.15
N GLU A 291 -25.60 9.27 -18.41
CA GLU A 291 -26.14 8.61 -19.58
C GLU A 291 -25.60 7.18 -19.77
N GLU A 292 -24.30 6.97 -19.56
CA GLU A 292 -23.66 5.66 -19.59
C GLU A 292 -24.13 4.76 -18.43
N ARG A 293 -24.33 5.34 -17.25
CA ARG A 293 -24.91 4.62 -16.08
C ARG A 293 -26.35 4.14 -16.38
N ARG A 294 -27.17 4.98 -17.01
CA ARG A 294 -28.55 4.61 -17.40
C ARG A 294 -28.58 3.54 -18.50
N SER A 295 -27.69 3.62 -19.48
CA SER A 295 -27.57 2.62 -20.56
C SER A 295 -27.26 1.21 -20.02
N ARG A 296 -26.33 1.11 -19.07
CA ARG A 296 -25.96 -0.17 -18.42
C ARG A 296 -27.09 -0.75 -17.56
N LEU A 297 -27.87 0.09 -16.90
CA LEU A 297 -29.08 -0.36 -16.18
C LEU A 297 -30.15 -0.87 -17.14
N HIS A 298 -30.37 -0.19 -18.28
CA HIS A 298 -31.34 -0.63 -19.28
C HIS A 298 -30.96 -1.96 -19.97
N SER A 299 -29.67 -2.29 -20.11
CA SER A 299 -29.25 -3.59 -20.65
C SER A 299 -29.50 -4.74 -19.66
N LEU A 300 -29.28 -4.50 -18.36
CA LEU A 300 -29.60 -5.44 -17.27
C LEU A 300 -31.11 -5.72 -17.15
N PHE A 301 -31.97 -4.73 -17.40
CA PHE A 301 -33.42 -4.93 -17.38
C PHE A 301 -33.97 -5.69 -18.60
N ARG A 302 -33.32 -5.61 -19.78
CA ARG A 302 -33.74 -6.40 -20.95
C ARG A 302 -33.42 -7.89 -20.81
N TYR A 303 -32.41 -8.25 -20.02
CA TYR A 303 -32.06 -9.66 -19.79
C TYR A 303 -33.06 -10.39 -18.86
N ARG A 304 -33.86 -9.64 -18.07
CA ARG A 304 -34.92 -10.21 -17.19
C ARG A 304 -36.30 -10.31 -17.85
N GLN A 305 -36.48 -9.85 -19.08
CA GLN A 305 -37.78 -9.92 -19.78
C GLN A 305 -37.85 -10.99 -20.87
N ASN A 306 -36.74 -11.68 -21.15
CA ASN A 306 -36.67 -12.79 -22.13
C ASN A 306 -36.16 -14.11 -21.51
N GLY A 307 -36.36 -14.31 -20.20
CA GLY A 307 -36.06 -15.57 -19.49
C GLY A 307 -37.28 -16.05 -18.74
#